data_AF-A0A6S7BER2-F1
#
_entry.id   AF-A0A6S7BER2-F1
#
_cell.length_a   1.000
_cell.length_b   1.000
_cell.length_c   1.000
_cell.angle_alpha   90.00
_cell.angle_beta   90.00
_cell.angle_gamma   90.00
#
_symmetry.space_group_name_H-M   'P 1'
#
loop_
_entity.id
_entity.type
_entity.pdbx_description
1 polymer ?
#
loop_
_entity_poly.entity_id
_entity_poly.type
_entity_poly.pdbx_seq_one_letter_code
_entity_poly.pdbx_strand_id
1 'polypeptide(L)'
;MPGADSETLLAFIAMGDDGISYRIERGLRPTTPAGKVISSHYCLPDGERVWRLGDGRFQLEDGTLLRVVGVHLSGQASTERPTDEDNAE
;
A
#
# COMPACT_ATOMS: atom_id res chain seq x y z
N MET A 1 -5.26 15.96 -17.64
CA MET A 1 -6.08 15.05 -16.80
C MET A 1 -5.11 14.19 -16.02
N PRO A 2 -5.20 14.11 -14.68
CA PRO A 2 -4.23 13.36 -13.90
C PRO A 2 -4.36 11.88 -14.27
N GLY A 3 -3.29 11.34 -14.84
CA GLY A 3 -3.20 9.92 -15.15
C GLY A 3 -3.36 9.15 -13.84
N ALA A 4 -4.27 8.17 -13.86
CA ALA A 4 -4.40 7.20 -12.81
C ALA A 4 -3.09 6.40 -12.73
N ASP A 5 -2.17 6.88 -11.89
CA ASP A 5 -1.11 6.04 -11.36
C ASP A 5 -1.83 4.91 -10.63
N SER A 6 -1.88 3.75 -11.28
CA SER A 6 -2.42 2.54 -10.69
C SER A 6 -1.41 2.05 -9.64
N GLU A 7 -1.29 2.82 -8.54
CA GLU A 7 -0.42 2.50 -7.43
C GLU A 7 -0.96 1.22 -6.80
N THR A 8 -0.22 0.13 -6.97
CA THR A 8 -0.51 -1.09 -6.22
C THR A 8 -0.25 -0.80 -4.76
N LEU A 9 -1.30 -0.46 -4.02
CA LEU A 9 -1.24 -0.26 -2.59
C LEU A 9 -1.12 -1.64 -1.93
N LEU A 10 -0.02 -1.82 -1.21
CA LEU A 10 0.23 -3.00 -0.39
C LEU A 10 -0.18 -2.66 1.03
N ALA A 11 -1.22 -3.31 1.53
CA ALA A 11 -1.64 -3.22 2.92
C ALA A 11 -1.32 -4.52 3.66
N PHE A 12 -0.83 -4.43 4.88
CA PHE A 12 -0.60 -5.56 5.78
C PHE A 12 -1.63 -5.49 6.89
N ILE A 13 -2.21 -6.63 7.24
CA ILE A 13 -2.99 -6.77 8.46
C ILE A 13 -2.07 -7.39 9.49
N ALA A 14 -1.84 -6.69 10.59
CA ALA A 14 -1.01 -7.14 11.70
C ALA A 14 -1.83 -7.20 12.99
N MET A 15 -1.44 -8.07 13.91
CA MET A 15 -2.08 -8.22 15.21
C MET A 15 -1.04 -7.91 16.30
N GLY A 16 -1.42 -7.08 17.26
CA GLY A 16 -0.65 -6.83 18.47
C GLY A 16 -0.80 -7.97 19.48
N ASP A 17 0.09 -8.01 20.47
CA ASP A 17 0.03 -8.99 21.57
C ASP A 17 -1.22 -8.80 22.45
N ASP A 18 -1.76 -7.59 22.46
CA ASP A 18 -3.03 -7.21 23.06
C ASP A 18 -4.27 -7.74 22.32
N GLY A 19 -4.07 -8.40 21.16
CA GLY A 19 -5.14 -8.93 20.31
C GLY A 19 -5.79 -7.89 19.40
N ILE A 20 -5.32 -6.64 19.41
CA ILE A 20 -5.84 -5.59 18.53
C ILE A 20 -5.27 -5.79 17.12
N SER A 21 -6.14 -5.64 16.12
CA SER A 21 -5.74 -5.75 14.71
C SER A 21 -5.50 -4.37 14.11
N TYR A 22 -4.40 -4.25 13.38
CA TYR A 22 -3.91 -3.02 12.77
C TYR A 22 -3.76 -3.22 11.27
N ARG A 23 -4.19 -2.24 10.50
CA ARG A 23 -3.90 -2.17 9.06
C ARG A 23 -2.68 -1.28 8.88
N ILE A 24 -1.64 -1.80 8.25
CA ILE A 24 -0.40 -1.09 7.97
C ILE A 24 -0.32 -0.92 6.46
N GLU A 25 -0.26 0.31 6.00
CA GLU A 25 -0.23 0.62 4.58
C GLU A 25 1.19 0.99 4.17
N ARG A 26 1.62 0.47 3.02
CA ARG A 26 2.88 0.87 2.40
C ARG A 26 2.61 2.10 1.54
N GLY A 27 2.96 3.27 2.06
CA GLY A 27 3.01 4.50 1.28
C GLY A 27 4.17 4.43 0.28
N LEU A 28 3.85 4.47 -1.00
CA LEU A 28 4.78 4.86 -2.05
C LEU A 28 4.67 6.38 -2.17
N ARG A 29 5.75 7.12 -1.96
CA ARG A 29 5.74 8.53 -2.36
C ARG A 29 5.93 8.56 -3.88
N PRO A 30 5.04 9.23 -4.63
CA PRO A 30 5.28 9.49 -6.04
C PRO A 30 6.56 10.31 -6.16
N THR A 31 7.34 9.87 -7.11
CA THR A 31 8.73 10.24 -7.27
C THR A 31 8.89 11.68 -7.75
N THR A 32 10.02 12.29 -7.39
CA THR A 32 10.62 13.41 -8.10
C THR A 32 10.62 13.21 -9.63
N PRO A 33 10.73 14.28 -10.45
CA PRO A 33 10.63 14.24 -11.91
C PRO A 33 11.62 13.31 -12.66
N ALA A 34 12.54 12.64 -11.94
CA ALA A 34 13.52 11.69 -12.48
C ALA A 34 13.09 10.20 -12.38
N GLY A 35 11.86 9.88 -11.97
CA GLY A 35 11.29 8.52 -12.10
C GLY A 35 11.88 7.43 -11.17
N LYS A 36 12.84 7.77 -10.30
CA LYS A 36 13.41 6.86 -9.31
C LYS A 36 12.53 6.73 -8.04
N VAL A 37 11.55 5.82 -7.97
CA VAL A 37 10.71 5.62 -6.77
C VAL A 37 11.62 5.32 -5.55
N ILE A 38 11.75 6.28 -4.62
CA ILE A 38 12.59 6.11 -3.43
C ILE A 38 11.73 6.27 -2.18
N SER A 39 11.79 5.25 -1.34
CA SER A 39 11.32 5.21 0.05
C SER A 39 9.89 4.72 0.22
N SER A 40 9.78 3.41 0.49
CA SER A 40 8.59 2.78 1.06
C SER A 40 8.49 3.15 2.54
N HIS A 41 7.41 3.84 2.92
CA HIS A 41 7.11 4.09 4.32
C HIS A 41 5.92 3.23 4.74
N TYR A 42 5.90 2.78 5.99
CA TYR A 42 4.80 2.03 6.56
C TYR A 42 4.11 2.89 7.60
N CYS A 43 2.79 3.01 7.50
CA CYS A 43 1.98 3.79 8.44
C CYS A 43 0.61 3.15 8.65
N LEU A 44 0.00 3.44 9.79
CA LEU A 44 -1.40 3.11 10.03
C LEU A 44 -2.34 4.08 9.28
N PRO A 45 -3.63 3.76 9.11
CA PRO A 45 -4.61 4.65 8.47
C PRO A 45 -4.74 6.03 9.14
N ASP A 46 -4.48 6.10 10.43
CA ASP A 46 -4.43 7.35 11.22
C ASP A 46 -3.15 8.18 10.97
N GLY A 47 -2.19 7.62 10.23
CA GLY A 47 -0.93 8.29 9.86
C GLY A 47 0.22 8.01 10.81
N GLU A 48 0.02 7.25 11.89
CA GLU A 48 1.11 6.85 12.79
C GLU A 48 2.16 6.03 12.06
N ARG A 49 3.44 6.35 12.33
CA ARG A 49 4.58 5.71 11.68
C ARG A 49 4.87 4.38 12.33
N VAL A 50 5.10 3.35 11.51
CA VAL A 50 5.50 2.03 12.01
C VAL A 50 6.85 1.62 11.44
N TRP A 51 7.68 1.02 12.29
CA TRP A 51 8.97 0.49 11.86
C TRP A 51 8.86 -0.99 11.54
N ARG A 52 9.30 -1.36 10.33
CA ARG A 52 9.40 -2.77 9.95
C ARG A 52 10.67 -3.36 10.56
N LEU A 53 10.50 -4.32 11.47
CA LEU A 53 11.62 -5.01 12.14
C LEU A 53 12.21 -6.15 11.29
N GLY A 54 11.46 -6.64 10.29
CA GLY A 54 11.81 -7.85 9.54
C GLY A 54 10.87 -9.01 9.87
N ASP A 55 10.92 -10.10 9.10
CA ASP A 55 10.17 -11.35 9.38
C ASP A 55 8.66 -11.18 9.61
N GLY A 56 8.04 -10.23 8.92
CA GLY A 56 6.61 -9.92 9.09
C GLY A 56 6.28 -9.30 10.45
N ARG A 57 7.22 -8.62 11.08
CA ARG A 57 7.02 -7.88 12.33
C ARG A 57 7.15 -6.38 12.12
N PHE A 58 6.31 -5.65 12.83
CA PHE A 58 6.31 -4.19 12.89
C PHE A 58 6.34 -3.73 14.35
N GLN A 59 6.78 -2.49 14.55
CA GLN A 59 6.78 -1.83 15.85
C GLN A 59 6.14 -0.45 15.72
N LEU A 60 5.22 -0.16 16.64
CA LEU A 60 4.58 1.16 16.82
C LEU A 60 5.50 2.11 17.60
N GLU A 61 5.16 3.41 17.61
CA GLU A 61 5.94 4.46 18.30
C GLU A 61 6.05 4.24 19.82
N ASP A 62 5.01 3.69 20.42
CA ASP A 62 4.93 3.32 21.84
C ASP A 62 5.76 2.07 22.20
N GLY A 63 6.34 1.40 21.19
CA GLY A 63 7.13 0.17 21.34
C GLY A 63 6.34 -1.12 21.16
N THR A 64 5.01 -1.05 20.94
CA THR A 64 4.14 -2.20 20.73
C THR A 64 4.57 -3.00 19.50
N LEU A 65 4.67 -4.33 19.65
CA LEU A 65 5.08 -5.24 18.59
C LEU A 65 3.86 -5.83 17.88
N LEU A 66 3.84 -5.71 16.56
CA LEU A 66 2.78 -6.23 15.69
C LEU A 66 3.33 -7.37 14.84
N ARG A 67 2.53 -8.42 14.67
CA ARG A 67 2.83 -9.54 13.78
C ARG A 67 1.87 -9.55 12.61
N VAL A 68 2.38 -9.60 11.39
CA VAL A 68 1.57 -9.73 10.18
C VAL A 68 0.82 -11.06 10.20
N VAL A 69 -0.49 -10.97 10.05
CA VAL A 69 -1.42 -12.11 9.92
C VAL A 69 -2.07 -12.17 8.55
N GLY A 70 -1.97 -11.11 7.74
CA GLY A 70 -2.47 -11.09 6.38
C GLY A 70 -1.86 -9.97 5.53
N VAL A 71 -1.96 -10.10 4.21
CA VAL A 71 -1.53 -9.09 3.24
C VAL A 71 -2.66 -8.89 2.24
N HIS A 72 -2.97 -7.63 1.97
CA HIS A 72 -3.96 -7.21 0.99
C HIS A 72 -3.26 -6.41 -0.10
N LEU A 73 -3.35 -6.90 -1.34
CA LEU A 73 -2.85 -6.26 -2.55
C LEU A 73 -4.05 -5.66 -3.28
N SER A 74 -4.17 -4.34 -3.29
CA SER A 74 -5.17 -3.66 -4.13
C SER A 74 -4.48 -3.15 -5.39
N GLY A 75 -4.64 -3.87 -6.49
CA GLY A 75 -4.37 -3.39 -7.84
C GLY A 75 -5.69 -3.24 -8.58
N GLN A 76 -6.13 -2.02 -8.88
CA GLN A 76 -7.18 -1.84 -9.88
C GLN A 76 -6.53 -1.95 -11.26
N ALA A 77 -6.71 -3.11 -11.91
CA ALA A 77 -6.54 -3.21 -13.34
C ALA A 77 -7.74 -2.51 -13.99
N SER A 78 -7.63 -1.21 -14.27
CA SER A 78 -8.52 -0.56 -15.23
C SER A 78 -8.16 -1.06 -16.63
N THR A 79 -8.63 -2.26 -16.98
CA THR A 79 -8.72 -2.66 -18.39
C THR A 79 -10.00 -2.06 -18.96
N GLU A 80 -10.00 -0.74 -19.15
CA GLU A 80 -10.91 -0.12 -20.11
C GLU A 80 -10.43 -0.53 -21.51
N ARG A 81 -11.10 -1.55 -22.07
CA ARG A 81 -10.91 -1.92 -23.48
C ARG A 81 -11.35 -0.73 -24.34
N PRO A 82 -10.53 -0.24 -25.28
CA PRO A 82 -11.04 0.61 -26.34
C PRO A 82 -11.88 -0.27 -27.27
N THR A 83 -13.20 -0.08 -27.28
CA THR A 83 -14.01 -0.49 -28.43
C THR A 83 -13.80 0.58 -29.49
N ASP A 84 -12.71 0.47 -30.24
CA ASP A 84 -12.65 1.03 -31.58
C ASP A 84 -13.29 0.02 -32.54
N GLU A 85 -13.91 0.52 -33.60
CA GLU A 85 -14.45 -0.22 -34.73
C GLU A 85 -15.90 -0.73 -34.59
N ASP A 86 -16.85 0.10 -35.02
CA ASP A 86 -17.75 -0.34 -36.09
C ASP A 86 -17.94 0.82 -37.08
N ASN A 87 -17.18 0.72 -38.17
CA ASN A 87 -17.30 1.53 -39.36
C ASN A 87 -17.98 0.64 -40.41
N ALA A 88 -19.30 0.73 -40.50
CA ALA A 88 -20.14 0.26 -41.61
C ALA A 88 -21.49 0.99 -41.42
N GLU A 89 -22.08 1.71 -42.37
CA GLU A 89 -22.09 1.66 -43.83
C GLU A 89 -22.54 3.04 -44.37
#